data_AF-A0A9W3CW23-F1
#
_entry.id   AF-A0A9W3CW23-F1
#
_cell.length_a   1.000
_cell.length_b   1.000
_cell.length_c   1.000
_cell.angle_alpha   90.00
_cell.angle_beta   90.00
_cell.angle_gamma   90.00
#
_symmetry.space_group_name_H-M   'P 1'
#
loop_
_entity.id
_entity.type
_entity.pdbx_description
1 polymer ?
#
loop_
_entity_poly.entity_id
_entity_poly.type
_entity_poly.pdbx_seq_one_letter_code
_entity_poly.pdbx_strand_id
1 'polypeptide(L)'
;MGVMIDLLGDRGMVDLGIRKEATIEETVWRFRRRRRHRFEILNEVESNLDSVREKICSDSDDVSLWRGKTGYKSCFSTKETWLYLRRNSVQLKWTRGVWFSMATPRFAFIVWLAMQNRLSTMYRVVRWSQRADVKCVLCKNDVESGDHLFFKCAYSAQLWCSLVSGILGRSYSES
;
A
#
# COMPACT_ATOMS: atom_id res chain seq x y z
N MET A 1 -12.77 -22.62 -1.07
CA MET A 1 -13.25 -22.76 -2.47
C MET A 1 -13.16 -21.51 -3.36
N GLY A 2 -12.82 -20.31 -2.84
CA GLY A 2 -12.93 -19.04 -3.59
C GLY A 2 -12.37 -19.03 -5.03
N VAL A 3 -11.08 -19.33 -5.21
CA VAL A 3 -10.45 -19.30 -6.55
C VAL A 3 -11.08 -20.28 -7.54
N MET A 4 -11.59 -21.42 -7.07
CA MET A 4 -12.26 -22.41 -7.93
C MET A 4 -13.64 -21.93 -8.40
N ILE A 5 -14.36 -21.19 -7.55
CA ILE A 5 -15.64 -20.54 -7.92
C ILE A 5 -15.39 -19.40 -8.90
N ASP A 6 -14.33 -18.60 -8.69
CA ASP A 6 -13.97 -17.51 -9.61
C ASP A 6 -13.58 -18.03 -11.00
N LEU A 7 -12.94 -19.21 -11.07
CA LEU A 7 -12.52 -19.83 -12.33
C LEU A 7 -13.64 -20.60 -13.06
N LEU A 8 -14.52 -21.28 -12.32
CA LEU A 8 -15.54 -22.18 -12.89
C LEU A 8 -16.94 -21.56 -12.96
N GLY A 9 -17.16 -20.45 -12.26
CA GLY A 9 -18.46 -19.84 -12.07
C GLY A 9 -19.41 -20.71 -11.24
N ASP A 10 -20.64 -20.21 -11.05
CA ASP A 10 -21.64 -20.85 -10.18
C ASP A 10 -22.09 -22.23 -10.67
N ARG A 11 -22.02 -22.51 -11.98
CA ARG A 11 -22.44 -23.79 -12.57
C ARG A 11 -21.35 -24.84 -12.63
N GLY A 12 -20.07 -24.47 -12.73
CA GLY A 12 -19.00 -25.46 -12.89
C GLY A 12 -18.83 -26.38 -11.68
N MET A 13 -19.20 -25.91 -10.49
CA MET A 13 -19.25 -26.73 -9.27
C MET A 13 -20.32 -27.83 -9.36
N VAL A 14 -21.49 -27.49 -9.90
CA VAL A 14 -22.60 -28.44 -10.11
C VAL A 14 -22.21 -29.46 -11.18
N ASP A 15 -21.57 -29.00 -12.25
CA ASP A 15 -21.12 -29.87 -13.35
C ASP A 15 -20.02 -30.86 -12.89
N LEU A 16 -19.14 -30.44 -11.96
CA LEU A 16 -18.20 -31.34 -11.27
C LEU A 16 -18.87 -32.24 -10.22
N GLY A 17 -20.11 -31.94 -9.83
CA GLY A 17 -20.81 -32.64 -8.74
C GLY A 17 -20.20 -32.39 -7.37
N ILE A 18 -19.57 -31.22 -7.18
CA ILE A 18 -18.96 -30.80 -5.94
C ILE A 18 -19.92 -29.84 -5.20
N ARG A 19 -20.17 -30.13 -3.93
CA ARG A 19 -20.96 -29.25 -3.05
C ARG A 19 -20.14 -28.00 -2.71
N LYS A 20 -20.80 -26.84 -2.61
CA LYS A 20 -20.13 -25.56 -2.31
C LYS A 20 -19.42 -25.54 -0.96
N GLU A 21 -19.90 -26.34 -0.01
CA GLU A 21 -19.33 -26.46 1.34
C GLU A 21 -18.31 -27.60 1.46
N ALA A 22 -18.05 -28.36 0.40
CA ALA A 22 -17.13 -29.50 0.47
C ALA A 22 -15.70 -29.02 0.76
N THR A 23 -14.99 -29.75 1.61
CA THR A 23 -13.56 -29.54 1.83
C THR A 23 -12.75 -30.06 0.63
N ILE A 24 -11.53 -29.57 0.46
CA ILE A 24 -10.65 -30.05 -0.61
C ILE A 24 -10.41 -31.56 -0.45
N GLU A 25 -10.17 -32.02 0.77
CA GLU A 25 -10.02 -33.44 1.10
C GLU A 25 -11.24 -34.27 0.62
N GLU A 26 -12.47 -33.85 0.96
CA GLU A 26 -13.67 -34.54 0.49
C GLU A 26 -13.76 -34.60 -1.03
N THR A 27 -13.40 -33.51 -1.72
CA THR A 27 -13.46 -33.46 -3.18
C THR A 27 -12.47 -34.42 -3.82
N VAL A 28 -11.24 -34.46 -3.34
CA VAL A 28 -10.17 -35.31 -3.88
C VAL A 28 -10.53 -36.81 -3.75
N TRP A 29 -11.12 -37.22 -2.62
CA TRP A 29 -11.50 -38.63 -2.43
C TRP A 29 -12.79 -39.07 -3.14
N ARG A 30 -13.64 -38.12 -3.56
CA ARG A 30 -14.91 -38.40 -4.26
C ARG A 30 -14.72 -38.79 -5.72
N PHE A 31 -13.72 -38.25 -6.40
CA PHE A 31 -13.42 -38.58 -7.79
C PHE A 31 -12.69 -39.93 -7.89
N ARG A 32 -13.41 -41.02 -7.67
CA ARG A 32 -12.88 -42.38 -7.91
C ARG A 32 -12.97 -42.81 -9.38
N ARG A 33 -13.79 -42.12 -10.18
CA ARG A 33 -14.00 -42.38 -11.60
C ARG A 33 -13.97 -41.06 -12.34
N ARG A 34 -13.03 -40.95 -13.28
CA ARG A 34 -12.86 -39.78 -14.15
C ARG A 34 -14.11 -39.63 -15.02
N ARG A 35 -14.66 -38.41 -15.08
CA ARG A 35 -15.75 -38.08 -16.00
C ARG A 35 -15.16 -37.39 -17.21
N ARG A 36 -15.70 -37.70 -18.40
CA ARG A 36 -15.31 -36.98 -19.60
C ARG A 36 -16.25 -35.80 -19.77
N HIS A 37 -15.82 -34.64 -19.30
CA HIS A 37 -16.59 -33.41 -19.43
C HIS A 37 -16.48 -32.85 -20.84
N ARG A 38 -17.54 -32.19 -21.30
CA ARG A 38 -17.53 -31.46 -22.58
C ARG A 38 -16.63 -30.22 -22.51
N PHE A 39 -16.51 -29.63 -21.33
CA PHE A 39 -15.68 -28.46 -21.09
C PHE A 39 -14.27 -28.87 -20.63
N GLU A 40 -13.26 -28.32 -21.28
CA GLU A 40 -11.86 -28.68 -21.06
C GLU A 40 -11.37 -28.31 -19.65
N ILE A 41 -11.75 -27.13 -19.16
CA ILE A 41 -11.39 -26.66 -17.82
C ILE A 41 -11.84 -27.63 -16.72
N LEU A 42 -12.97 -28.32 -16.89
CA LEU A 42 -13.46 -29.30 -15.91
C LEU A 42 -12.62 -30.59 -15.95
N ASN A 43 -12.17 -31.01 -17.13
CA ASN A 43 -11.25 -32.15 -17.27
C ASN A 43 -9.86 -31.82 -16.69
N GLU A 44 -9.40 -30.58 -16.81
CA GLU A 44 -8.15 -30.09 -16.23
C GLU A 44 -8.23 -30.07 -14.69
N VAL A 45 -9.35 -29.60 -14.14
CA VAL A 45 -9.59 -29.63 -12.69
C VAL A 45 -9.57 -31.07 -12.16
N GLU A 46 -10.29 -32.00 -12.80
CA GLU A 46 -10.22 -33.42 -12.40
C GLU A 46 -8.79 -33.98 -12.49
N SER A 47 -8.04 -33.64 -13.54
CA SER A 47 -6.64 -34.07 -13.69
C SER A 47 -5.72 -33.53 -12.59
N ASN A 48 -5.93 -32.28 -12.16
CA ASN A 48 -5.18 -31.67 -11.06
C ASN A 48 -5.57 -32.32 -9.72
N LEU A 49 -6.85 -32.61 -9.50
CA LEU A 49 -7.32 -33.30 -8.29
C LEU A 49 -6.73 -34.72 -8.19
N ASP A 50 -6.66 -35.46 -9.30
CA ASP A 50 -5.99 -36.77 -9.36
C ASP A 50 -4.50 -36.65 -9.03
N SER A 51 -3.81 -35.65 -9.59
CA SER A 51 -2.39 -35.41 -9.31
C SER A 51 -2.12 -35.03 -7.84
N VAL A 52 -3.07 -34.33 -7.20
CA VAL A 52 -3.02 -34.02 -5.77
C VAL A 52 -3.25 -35.29 -4.95
N ARG A 53 -4.21 -36.13 -5.33
CA ARG A 53 -4.51 -37.39 -4.66
C ARG A 53 -3.29 -38.30 -4.50
N GLU A 54 -2.48 -38.43 -5.56
CA GLU A 54 -1.25 -39.23 -5.53
C GLU A 54 -0.20 -38.69 -4.55
N LYS A 55 -0.28 -37.40 -4.20
CA LYS A 55 0.68 -36.71 -3.31
C LYS A 55 0.17 -36.56 -1.88
N ILE A 56 -1.10 -36.90 -1.61
CA ILE A 56 -1.66 -36.82 -0.25
C ILE A 56 -1.07 -37.97 0.58
N CYS A 57 -0.30 -37.61 1.61
CA CYS A 57 0.14 -38.52 2.66
C CYS A 57 -0.87 -38.44 3.81
N SER A 58 -1.52 -39.55 4.17
CA SER A 58 -2.48 -39.58 5.28
C SER A 58 -1.81 -39.59 6.66
N ASP A 59 -0.49 -39.66 6.71
CA ASP A 59 0.30 -39.87 7.94
C ASP A 59 0.87 -38.57 8.53
N SER A 60 0.58 -37.42 7.91
CA SER A 60 1.05 -36.11 8.34
C SER A 60 -0.06 -35.08 8.33
N ASP A 61 -0.20 -34.32 9.41
CA ASP A 61 -1.15 -33.21 9.51
C ASP A 61 -0.77 -32.03 8.60
N ASP A 62 -1.80 -31.29 8.16
CA ASP A 62 -1.62 -30.07 7.37
C ASP A 62 -0.83 -28.99 8.13
N VAL A 63 0.21 -28.44 7.50
CA VAL A 63 1.02 -27.36 8.07
C VAL A 63 0.74 -26.05 7.32
N SER A 64 0.32 -25.03 8.07
CA SER A 64 0.18 -23.68 7.53
C SER A 64 1.54 -23.07 7.20
N LEU A 65 1.74 -22.68 5.94
CA LEU A 65 2.95 -21.99 5.49
C LEU A 65 2.70 -20.53 5.12
N TRP A 66 3.65 -19.68 5.43
CA TRP A 66 3.66 -18.26 5.09
C TRP A 66 4.32 -18.03 3.74
N ARG A 67 3.61 -17.35 2.82
CA ARG A 67 4.17 -16.94 1.53
C ARG A 67 5.12 -15.76 1.71
N GLY A 68 6.40 -15.99 1.51
CA GLY A 68 7.45 -14.99 1.42
C GLY A 68 7.79 -14.62 -0.02
N LYS A 69 8.86 -13.84 -0.21
CA LYS A 69 9.33 -13.43 -1.55
C LYS A 69 9.99 -14.59 -2.32
N THR A 70 10.68 -15.48 -1.60
CA THR A 70 11.47 -16.57 -2.16
C THR A 70 10.78 -17.94 -2.08
N GLY A 71 9.51 -17.99 -1.66
CA GLY A 71 8.76 -19.23 -1.49
C GLY A 71 7.93 -19.25 -0.21
N TYR A 72 7.55 -20.45 0.23
CA TYR A 72 6.77 -20.69 1.45
C TYR A 72 7.67 -21.04 2.63
N LYS A 73 7.31 -20.59 3.83
CA LYS A 73 8.06 -20.82 5.07
C LYS A 73 7.15 -21.25 6.21
N SER A 74 7.63 -22.08 7.13
CA SER A 74 6.88 -22.52 8.31
C SER A 74 6.72 -21.42 9.37
N CYS A 75 7.65 -20.47 9.44
CA CYS A 75 7.63 -19.40 10.43
C CYS A 75 7.18 -18.07 9.86
N PHE A 76 6.37 -17.33 10.62
CA PHE A 76 5.99 -15.96 10.30
C PHE A 76 7.15 -15.00 10.53
N SER A 77 7.33 -14.04 9.63
CA SER A 77 8.29 -12.94 9.81
C SER A 77 7.64 -11.62 9.46
N THR A 78 7.40 -10.79 10.48
CA THR A 78 6.85 -9.43 10.30
C THR A 78 7.67 -8.61 9.31
N LYS A 79 9.01 -8.74 9.35
CA LYS A 79 9.92 -8.04 8.42
C LYS A 79 9.68 -8.47 6.98
N GLU A 80 9.63 -9.77 6.71
CA GLU A 80 9.44 -10.29 5.36
C GLU A 80 8.05 -9.97 4.82
N THR A 81 7.00 -10.15 5.64
CA THR A 81 5.64 -9.78 5.28
C THR A 81 5.52 -8.30 4.98
N TRP A 82 6.14 -7.43 5.79
CA TRP A 82 6.15 -5.98 5.52
C TRP A 82 6.88 -5.65 4.20
N LEU A 83 8.01 -6.29 3.94
CA LEU A 83 8.74 -6.13 2.68
C LEU A 83 7.97 -6.65 1.45
N TYR A 84 7.16 -7.69 1.63
CA TYR A 84 6.31 -8.27 0.58
C TYR A 84 5.09 -7.38 0.29
N LEU A 85 4.44 -6.84 1.33
CA LEU A 85 3.26 -5.98 1.20
C LEU A 85 3.59 -4.57 0.74
N ARG A 86 4.76 -4.03 1.10
CA ARG A 86 5.12 -2.65 0.74
C ARG A 86 5.29 -2.54 -0.78
N ARG A 87 4.71 -1.49 -1.35
CA ARG A 87 5.06 -1.07 -2.72
C ARG A 87 6.41 -0.35 -2.64
N ASN A 88 7.39 -0.85 -3.39
CA ASN A 88 8.66 -0.12 -3.55
C ASN A 88 8.38 1.14 -4.39
N SER A 89 8.36 2.32 -3.75
CA SER A 89 8.36 3.60 -4.45
C SER A 89 9.78 4.08 -4.71
N VAL A 90 9.98 4.82 -5.80
CA VAL A 90 11.25 5.50 -6.07
C VAL A 90 11.59 6.41 -4.88
N GLN A 91 12.81 6.31 -4.37
CA GLN A 91 13.32 7.21 -3.34
C GLN A 91 13.45 8.61 -3.95
N LEU A 92 12.63 9.55 -3.47
CA LEU A 92 12.67 10.93 -3.93
C LEU A 92 13.88 11.63 -3.30
N LYS A 93 14.61 12.45 -4.08
CA LYS A 93 15.86 13.10 -3.64
C LYS A 93 15.71 13.87 -2.32
N TRP A 94 14.52 14.43 -2.09
CA TRP A 94 14.24 15.23 -0.91
C TRP A 94 14.11 14.44 0.39
N THR A 95 13.85 13.12 0.34
CA THR A 95 13.64 12.32 1.57
C THR A 95 14.85 12.34 2.48
N ARG A 96 16.07 12.40 1.92
CA ARG A 96 17.32 12.50 2.69
C ARG A 96 17.46 13.83 3.44
N GLY A 97 16.92 14.92 2.90
CA GLY A 97 16.93 16.23 3.56
C GLY A 97 15.92 16.32 4.71
N VAL A 98 14.86 15.52 4.66
CA VAL A 98 13.81 15.49 5.69
C VAL A 98 14.16 14.50 6.81
N TRP A 99 14.67 13.32 6.44
CA TRP A 99 14.94 12.21 7.36
C TRP A 99 16.46 12.01 7.52
N PHE A 100 17.09 12.87 8.33
CA PHE A 100 18.50 12.75 8.73
C PHE A 100 18.62 12.43 10.24
N SER A 101 19.77 11.93 10.67
CA SER A 101 19.98 11.41 12.04
C SER A 101 19.70 12.42 13.15
N MET A 102 19.98 13.70 12.91
CA MET A 102 19.76 14.79 13.86
C MET A 102 18.43 15.53 13.65
N ALA A 103 17.56 15.04 12.76
CA ALA A 103 16.29 15.70 12.49
C ALA A 103 15.36 15.54 13.70
N THR A 104 14.83 16.65 14.21
CA THR A 104 13.77 16.58 15.22
C THR A 104 12.51 15.97 14.57
N PRO A 105 11.97 14.86 15.10
CA PRO A 105 10.88 14.13 14.44
C PRO A 105 9.65 14.99 14.12
N ARG A 106 9.31 15.93 15.01
CA ARG A 106 8.21 16.88 14.80
C ARG A 106 8.41 17.74 13.56
N PHE A 107 9.60 18.33 13.40
CA PHE A 107 9.89 19.19 12.25
C PHE A 107 10.03 18.39 10.96
N ALA A 108 10.68 17.22 11.02
CA ALA A 108 10.76 16.30 9.88
C ALA A 108 9.37 15.91 9.36
N PHE A 109 8.42 15.62 10.26
CA PHE A 109 7.05 15.29 9.88
C PHE A 109 6.32 16.47 9.22
N ILE A 110 6.47 17.69 9.76
CA ILE A 110 5.86 18.89 9.17
C ILE A 110 6.43 19.16 7.77
N VAL A 111 7.76 19.07 7.62
CA VAL A 111 8.41 19.25 6.31
C VAL A 111 7.96 18.16 5.34
N TRP A 112 7.91 16.89 5.76
CA TRP A 112 7.40 15.79 4.95
C TRP A 112 5.97 16.05 4.43
N LEU A 113 5.09 16.57 5.28
CA LEU A 113 3.75 16.99 4.87
C LEU A 113 3.78 18.16 3.88
N ALA A 114 4.66 19.14 4.11
CA ALA A 114 4.86 20.28 3.21
C ALA A 114 5.26 19.82 1.80
N MET A 115 6.24 18.92 1.72
CA MET A 115 6.75 18.37 0.45
C MET A 115 5.71 17.57 -0.35
N GLN A 116 4.69 17.04 0.33
CA GLN A 116 3.57 16.36 -0.32
C GLN A 116 2.36 17.25 -0.60
N ASN A 117 2.45 18.57 -0.35
CA ASN A 117 1.31 19.48 -0.38
C ASN A 117 0.15 19.02 0.53
N ARG A 118 0.49 18.40 1.67
CA ARG A 118 -0.45 17.84 2.64
C ARG A 118 -0.57 18.64 3.93
N LEU A 119 0.00 19.85 4.00
CA LEU A 119 -0.26 20.77 5.10
C LEU A 119 -1.71 21.24 5.12
N SER A 120 -2.24 21.53 6.30
CA SER A 120 -3.59 22.06 6.51
C SER A 120 -3.63 23.56 6.24
N THR A 121 -3.38 23.98 5.00
CA THR A 121 -3.48 25.40 4.62
C THR A 121 -4.93 25.78 4.33
N MET A 122 -5.30 27.06 4.47
CA MET A 122 -6.68 27.50 4.21
C MET A 122 -7.15 27.17 2.78
N TYR A 123 -6.25 27.14 1.79
CA TYR A 123 -6.56 26.66 0.44
C TYR A 123 -7.13 25.23 0.42
N ARG A 124 -6.69 24.32 1.30
CA ARG A 124 -7.25 22.96 1.42
C ARG A 124 -8.49 22.91 2.30
N VAL A 125 -8.58 23.76 3.31
CA VAL A 125 -9.73 23.85 4.22
C VAL A 125 -11.01 24.26 3.49
N VAL A 126 -10.92 25.12 2.48
CA VAL A 126 -12.09 25.51 1.66
C VAL A 126 -12.79 24.34 0.98
N ARG A 127 -12.07 23.23 0.68
CA ARG A 127 -12.71 22.03 0.14
C ARG A 127 -13.71 21.40 1.11
N TRP A 128 -13.60 21.70 2.40
CA TRP A 128 -14.41 21.14 3.48
C TRP A 128 -15.38 22.18 4.06
N SER A 129 -15.04 23.48 3.97
CA SER A 129 -15.88 24.58 4.44
C SER A 129 -15.95 25.73 3.43
N GLN A 130 -17.07 25.83 2.72
CA GLN A 130 -17.32 26.84 1.66
C GLN A 130 -17.30 28.31 2.14
N ARG A 131 -17.30 28.55 3.45
CA ARG A 131 -17.29 29.90 4.05
C ARG A 131 -15.97 30.26 4.72
N ALA A 132 -14.93 29.43 4.60
CA ALA A 132 -13.64 29.75 5.20
C ALA A 132 -12.93 30.88 4.45
N ASP A 133 -12.36 31.83 5.20
CA ASP A 133 -11.47 32.83 4.63
C ASP A 133 -10.17 32.15 4.19
N VAL A 134 -9.85 32.30 2.90
CA VAL A 134 -8.65 31.72 2.28
C VAL A 134 -7.40 32.56 2.49
N LYS A 135 -7.55 33.78 3.01
CA LYS A 135 -6.43 34.68 3.19
C LYS A 135 -5.45 34.11 4.21
N CYS A 136 -4.17 34.30 3.91
CA CYS A 136 -3.06 33.96 4.77
C CYS A 136 -3.21 34.64 6.12
N VAL A 137 -3.17 33.85 7.20
CA VAL A 137 -3.32 34.37 8.57
C VAL A 137 -2.20 35.34 8.96
N LEU A 138 -1.02 35.20 8.34
CA LEU A 138 0.17 36.00 8.67
C LEU A 138 0.16 37.38 7.99
N CYS A 139 0.01 37.43 6.66
CA CYS A 139 0.05 38.70 5.92
C CYS A 139 -1.32 39.28 5.59
N LYS A 140 -2.40 38.49 5.65
CA LYS A 140 -3.79 38.85 5.29
C LYS A 140 -4.00 39.41 3.87
N ASN A 141 -2.99 39.32 3.01
CA ASN A 141 -3.01 39.92 1.67
C ASN A 141 -3.31 38.92 0.56
N ASP A 142 -2.80 37.69 0.67
CA ASP A 142 -2.87 36.66 -0.38
C ASP A 142 -3.46 35.34 0.15
N VAL A 143 -3.78 34.41 -0.75
CA VAL A 143 -4.30 33.08 -0.41
C VAL A 143 -3.24 32.23 0.30
N GLU A 144 -3.65 31.56 1.38
CA GLU A 144 -2.81 30.65 2.14
C GLU A 144 -2.58 29.32 1.41
N SER A 145 -1.50 29.28 0.64
CA SER A 145 -0.91 28.05 0.09
C SER A 145 0.40 27.71 0.81
N GLY A 146 0.89 26.48 0.66
CA GLY A 146 2.20 26.09 1.22
C GLY A 146 3.33 26.99 0.70
N ASP A 147 3.38 27.21 -0.62
CA ASP A 147 4.36 28.09 -1.25
C ASP A 147 4.27 29.53 -0.73
N HIS A 148 3.05 30.04 -0.56
CA HIS A 148 2.87 31.37 0.00
C HIS A 148 3.36 31.41 1.44
N LEU A 149 2.90 30.49 2.30
CA LEU A 149 3.22 30.44 3.72
C LEU A 149 4.73 30.39 3.97
N PHE A 150 5.49 29.63 3.19
CA PHE A 150 6.93 29.50 3.39
C PHE A 150 7.77 30.48 2.58
N PHE A 151 7.43 30.80 1.32
CA PHE A 151 8.37 31.46 0.41
C PHE A 151 7.90 32.80 -0.15
N LYS A 152 6.58 33.05 -0.24
CA LYS A 152 6.04 34.29 -0.83
C LYS A 152 5.43 35.26 0.18
N CYS A 153 5.15 34.81 1.39
CA CYS A 153 4.55 35.64 2.43
C CYS A 153 5.57 36.67 2.94
N ALA A 154 5.21 37.96 2.93
CA ALA A 154 6.05 39.04 3.41
C ALA A 154 6.50 38.84 4.87
N TYR A 155 5.62 38.30 5.72
CA TYR A 155 5.96 37.98 7.10
C TYR A 155 7.02 36.88 7.19
N SER A 156 6.83 35.78 6.46
CA SER A 156 7.79 34.67 6.43
C SER A 156 9.12 35.09 5.81
N ALA A 157 9.11 35.98 4.81
CA ALA A 157 10.33 36.54 4.23
C ALA A 157 11.17 37.27 5.29
N GLN A 158 10.55 38.06 6.17
CA GLN A 158 11.27 38.72 7.28
C GLN A 158 11.89 37.71 8.24
N LEU A 159 11.18 36.62 8.56
CA LEU A 159 11.71 35.55 9.39
C LEU A 159 12.92 34.88 8.73
N TRP A 160 12.83 34.55 7.44
CA TRP A 160 13.97 34.01 6.69
C TRP A 160 15.15 34.99 6.66
N CYS A 161 14.91 36.28 6.44
CA CYS A 161 15.96 37.29 6.54
C CYS A 161 16.67 37.23 7.89
N SER A 162 15.90 37.19 8.99
CA SER A 162 16.48 37.19 10.33
C SER A 162 17.25 35.90 10.66
N LEU A 163 16.73 34.74 10.24
CA LEU A 163 17.30 33.43 10.56
C LEU A 163 18.48 33.07 9.66
N VAL A 164 18.39 33.43 8.38
CA VAL A 164 19.32 32.98 7.34
C VAL A 164 20.45 33.97 7.12
N SER A 165 20.25 35.28 7.38
CA SER A 165 21.33 36.27 7.28
C SER A 165 22.56 35.90 8.12
N GLY A 166 22.36 35.33 9.30
CA GLY A 166 23.45 34.84 10.15
C GLY A 166 24.14 33.56 9.64
N ILE A 167 23.45 32.75 8.83
CA ILE A 167 23.95 31.46 8.32
C ILE A 167 24.61 31.61 6.94
N LEU A 168 24.07 32.47 6.08
CA LEU A 168 24.58 32.71 4.71
C LEU A 168 25.58 33.87 4.60
N GLY A 169 25.81 34.65 5.67
CA GLY A 169 26.76 35.77 5.66
C GLY A 169 26.44 36.80 4.56
N ARG A 170 27.48 37.29 3.84
CA ARG A 170 27.35 38.29 2.75
C ARG A 170 26.61 37.79 1.50
N SER A 171 26.21 36.52 1.44
CA SER A 171 25.53 35.93 0.28
C SER A 171 24.01 36.19 0.27
N TYR A 172 23.47 36.84 1.31
CA TYR A 172 22.03 37.01 1.47
C TYR A 172 21.44 38.15 0.61
N SER A 173 22.26 39.10 0.15
CA SER A 173 21.82 40.20 -0.70
C SER A 173 22.21 39.92 -2.15
N GLU A 174 21.27 39.39 -2.94
CA GLU A 174 21.02 39.75 -4.35
C GLU A 174 20.03 38.75 -4.96
N SER A 175 18.73 39.07 -4.88
CA SER A 175 17.66 38.69 -5.83
C SER A 175 16.41 39.49 -5.49
#